data_AF-A0A5D2BFE5-F1
#
_entry.id   AF-A0A5D2BFE5-F1
#
_cell.length_a   1.000
_cell.length_b   1.000
_cell.length_c   1.000
_cell.angle_alpha   90.00
_cell.angle_beta   90.00
_cell.angle_gamma   90.00
#
_symmetry.space_group_name_H-M   'P 1'
#
loop_
_entity.id
_entity.type
_entity.pdbx_description
1 polymer ?
#
loop_
_entity_poly.entity_id
_entity_poly.type
_entity_poly.pdbx_seq_one_letter_code
_entity_poly.pdbx_strand_id
1 'polypeptide(L)'
;MDSGNGATTSQQMGSLTEDLRERHQQELENLTLTTQPFKTLRLFLLAIFQYYKRLALYLLAKGGWLALSSTLIAAFGILLVTIEGPHEKHVDELSQYIRFGLWWIALGVASSIGLGSGLHTFVLYLGPHIALFTIKAMQCGRVDLKSAPYDTIQLKRGPSWLDKSCEEFGPPLFSSTHGSRVPLSSILQQVQLEAILWGIGTALGELPPYFISRAASESGCEFDAMEELDGSSSEDTGVIAALLEKIKRWLLSHSQHLNFFTILILASVPNPLFDLAGILCGQFGIPFWEFFLSTLIGKAS
;
A
#
# COMPACT_ATOMS: atom_id res chain seq x y z
N MET A 1 -24.03 -61.54 -3.15
CA MET A 1 -23.61 -60.80 -1.94
C MET A 1 -22.22 -60.24 -2.22
N ASP A 2 -22.10 -59.01 -2.75
CA ASP A 2 -20.86 -58.20 -2.60
C ASP A 2 -21.05 -56.72 -3.06
N SER A 3 -22.00 -55.99 -2.46
CA SER A 3 -22.19 -54.56 -2.76
C SER A 3 -22.16 -53.66 -1.52
N GLY A 4 -21.68 -54.17 -0.38
CA GLY A 4 -21.69 -53.47 0.91
C GLY A 4 -20.39 -52.75 1.30
N ASN A 5 -19.24 -53.10 0.70
CA ASN A 5 -17.92 -52.61 1.17
C ASN A 5 -17.43 -51.31 0.51
N GLY A 6 -18.05 -50.87 -0.60
CA GLY A 6 -17.62 -49.66 -1.31
C GLY A 6 -18.06 -48.35 -0.65
N ALA A 7 -19.23 -48.34 0.00
CA ALA A 7 -19.83 -47.14 0.59
C ALA A 7 -19.26 -46.77 1.97
N THR A 8 -18.88 -47.76 2.77
CA THR A 8 -18.23 -47.56 4.08
C THR A 8 -16.81 -47.02 3.94
N THR A 9 -16.06 -47.49 2.95
CA THR A 9 -14.67 -47.05 2.70
C THR A 9 -14.62 -45.59 2.20
N SER A 10 -15.57 -45.15 1.38
CA SER A 10 -15.62 -43.76 0.88
C SER A 10 -16.03 -42.76 1.96
N GLN A 11 -16.95 -43.13 2.85
CA GLN A 11 -17.32 -42.30 4.02
C GLN A 11 -16.18 -42.19 5.04
N GLN A 12 -15.45 -43.29 5.28
CA GLN A 12 -14.28 -43.27 6.17
C GLN A 12 -13.15 -42.40 5.59
N MET A 13 -12.91 -42.48 4.27
CA MET A 13 -11.88 -41.67 3.62
C MET A 13 -12.22 -40.17 3.63
N GLY A 14 -13.49 -39.81 3.43
CA GLY A 14 -13.98 -38.44 3.52
C GLY A 14 -13.79 -37.85 4.92
N SER A 15 -14.18 -38.60 5.95
CA SER A 15 -13.99 -38.21 7.36
C SER A 15 -12.51 -38.05 7.73
N LEU A 16 -11.63 -38.90 7.22
CA LEU A 16 -10.19 -38.82 7.48
C LEU A 16 -9.54 -37.62 6.79
N THR A 17 -9.99 -37.27 5.59
CA THR A 17 -9.54 -36.05 4.90
C THR A 17 -10.08 -34.78 5.55
N GLU A 18 -11.28 -34.79 6.12
CA GLU A 18 -11.80 -33.66 6.89
C GLU A 18 -11.02 -33.48 8.20
N ASP A 19 -10.75 -34.54 8.97
CA ASP A 19 -9.94 -34.48 10.20
C ASP A 19 -8.49 -34.03 9.92
N LEU A 20 -7.89 -34.49 8.81
CA LEU A 20 -6.57 -33.98 8.36
C LEU A 20 -6.61 -32.50 7.98
N ARG A 21 -7.70 -32.05 7.37
CA ARG A 21 -7.89 -30.64 6.97
C ARG A 21 -8.07 -29.74 8.18
N GLU A 22 -8.89 -30.18 9.15
CA GLU A 22 -9.10 -29.46 10.42
C GLU A 22 -7.81 -29.34 11.22
N ARG A 23 -7.00 -30.41 11.31
CA ARG A 23 -5.69 -30.34 11.97
C ARG A 23 -4.70 -29.43 11.24
N HIS A 24 -4.66 -29.47 9.91
CA HIS A 24 -3.85 -28.55 9.12
C HIS A 24 -4.29 -27.09 9.33
N GLN A 25 -5.58 -26.85 9.48
CA GLN A 25 -6.14 -25.52 9.72
C GLN A 25 -5.77 -25.01 11.12
N GLN A 26 -5.86 -25.87 12.15
CA GLN A 26 -5.40 -25.57 13.50
C GLN A 26 -3.88 -25.33 13.60
N GLU A 27 -3.08 -26.01 12.77
CA GLU A 27 -1.64 -25.73 12.68
C GLU A 27 -1.35 -24.39 11.99
N LEU A 28 -2.12 -24.02 10.96
CA LEU A 28 -2.00 -22.73 10.27
C LEU A 28 -2.43 -21.55 11.15
N GLU A 29 -3.49 -21.72 11.95
CA GLU A 29 -3.95 -20.71 12.92
C GLU A 29 -2.94 -20.48 14.05
N ASN A 30 -2.22 -21.53 14.47
CA ASN A 30 -1.15 -21.43 15.46
C ASN A 30 0.19 -20.88 14.90
N LEU A 31 0.32 -20.75 13.57
CA LEU A 31 1.54 -20.27 12.90
C LEU A 31 1.58 -18.73 12.83
N THR A 32 1.43 -18.07 13.98
CA THR A 32 1.64 -16.64 14.12
C THR A 32 3.13 -16.33 14.32
N LEU A 33 3.61 -15.21 13.79
CA LEU A 33 5.01 -14.75 13.94
C LEU A 33 5.42 -14.58 15.41
N THR A 34 4.44 -14.35 16.28
CA THR A 34 4.56 -14.13 17.71
C THR A 34 4.60 -15.41 18.54
N THR A 35 4.05 -16.53 18.07
CA THR A 35 3.99 -17.79 18.83
C THR A 35 5.17 -18.72 18.55
N GLN A 36 5.61 -18.83 17.27
CA GLN A 36 6.72 -19.72 16.87
C GLN A 36 7.63 -19.11 15.78
N PRO A 37 8.39 -18.04 16.07
CA PRO A 37 9.10 -17.23 15.06
C PRO A 37 10.05 -18.03 14.16
N PHE A 38 10.77 -19.01 14.71
CA PHE A 38 11.73 -19.82 13.93
C PHE A 38 11.06 -20.85 13.01
N LYS A 39 9.91 -21.40 13.41
CA LYS A 39 9.18 -22.36 12.56
C LYS A 39 8.43 -21.65 11.45
N THR A 40 7.78 -20.51 11.76
CA THR A 40 7.11 -19.67 10.78
C THR A 40 8.12 -19.13 9.75
N LEU A 41 9.29 -18.65 10.20
CA LEU A 41 10.36 -18.20 9.29
C LEU A 41 10.88 -19.36 8.40
N ARG A 42 11.09 -20.54 8.98
CA ARG A 42 11.55 -21.72 8.21
C ARG A 42 10.53 -22.15 7.16
N LEU A 43 9.24 -22.18 7.51
CA LEU A 43 8.15 -22.52 6.59
C LEU A 43 8.00 -21.46 5.49
N PHE A 44 8.09 -20.18 5.85
CA PHE A 44 8.09 -19.07 4.89
C PHE A 44 9.27 -19.16 3.91
N LEU A 45 10.48 -19.41 4.41
CA LEU A 45 11.67 -19.63 3.56
C LEU A 45 11.51 -20.86 2.66
N LEU A 46 10.88 -21.93 3.14
CA LEU A 46 10.63 -23.14 2.37
C LEU A 46 9.57 -22.91 1.28
N ALA A 47 8.53 -22.14 1.58
CA ALA A 47 7.51 -21.71 0.62
C ALA A 47 8.10 -20.79 -0.45
N ILE A 48 8.92 -19.82 -0.06
CA ILE A 48 9.72 -18.99 -0.97
C ILE A 48 10.58 -19.89 -1.87
N PHE A 49 11.32 -20.84 -1.29
CA PHE A 49 12.18 -21.73 -2.05
C PHE A 49 11.40 -22.62 -3.03
N GLN A 50 10.25 -23.15 -2.64
CA GLN A 50 9.36 -23.89 -3.54
C GLN A 50 8.80 -23.01 -4.65
N TYR A 51 8.42 -21.78 -4.35
CA TYR A 51 7.93 -20.82 -5.33
C TYR A 51 9.04 -20.45 -6.33
N TYR A 52 10.25 -20.16 -5.84
CA TYR A 52 11.43 -19.93 -6.67
C TYR A 52 11.77 -21.15 -7.53
N LYS A 53 11.68 -22.37 -6.98
CA LYS A 53 11.91 -23.59 -7.75
C LYS A 53 10.86 -23.77 -8.85
N ARG A 54 9.58 -23.50 -8.55
CA ARG A 54 8.48 -23.58 -9.52
C ARG A 54 8.62 -22.51 -10.61
N LEU A 55 8.99 -21.29 -10.22
CA LEU A 55 9.33 -20.20 -11.13
C LEU A 55 10.54 -20.57 -11.98
N ALA A 56 11.60 -21.12 -11.40
CA ALA A 56 12.80 -21.55 -12.11
C ALA A 56 12.52 -22.71 -13.09
N LEU A 57 11.66 -23.67 -12.73
CA LEU A 57 11.24 -24.75 -13.62
C LEU A 57 10.32 -24.25 -14.74
N TYR A 58 9.42 -23.31 -14.45
CA TYR A 58 8.58 -22.65 -15.45
C TYR A 58 9.43 -21.80 -16.41
N LEU A 59 10.38 -21.05 -15.85
CA LEU A 59 11.37 -20.32 -16.61
C LEU A 59 12.27 -21.26 -17.40
N LEU A 60 12.70 -22.42 -16.90
CA LEU A 60 13.47 -23.40 -17.68
C LEU A 60 12.63 -24.00 -18.82
N ALA A 61 11.36 -24.33 -18.57
CA ALA A 61 10.45 -24.93 -19.54
C ALA A 61 10.10 -23.97 -20.70
N LYS A 62 10.01 -22.65 -20.43
CA LYS A 62 9.90 -21.58 -21.44
C LYS A 62 11.25 -20.88 -21.73
N GLY A 63 12.36 -21.49 -21.29
CA GLY A 63 13.59 -20.78 -20.96
C GLY A 63 14.45 -20.32 -22.10
N GLY A 64 14.36 -20.93 -23.26
CA GLY A 64 15.10 -20.46 -24.42
C GLY A 64 14.78 -18.99 -24.73
N TRP A 65 13.48 -18.64 -24.80
CA TRP A 65 13.06 -17.30 -25.18
C TRP A 65 13.13 -16.30 -24.02
N LEU A 66 12.71 -16.70 -22.81
CA LEU A 66 12.74 -15.82 -21.63
C LEU A 66 14.16 -15.58 -21.11
N ALA A 67 15.04 -16.59 -21.13
CA ALA A 67 16.43 -16.40 -20.74
C ALA A 67 17.18 -15.59 -21.82
N LEU A 68 16.89 -15.78 -23.11
CA LEU A 68 17.45 -14.96 -24.17
C LEU A 68 17.00 -13.50 -24.03
N SER A 69 15.70 -13.24 -23.81
CA SER A 69 15.21 -11.86 -23.62
C SER A 69 15.75 -11.23 -22.34
N SER A 70 15.82 -11.97 -21.23
CA SER A 70 16.40 -11.50 -19.97
C SER A 70 17.90 -11.21 -20.10
N THR A 71 18.66 -12.07 -20.79
CA THR A 71 20.08 -11.87 -21.05
C THR A 71 20.31 -10.68 -21.98
N LEU A 72 19.46 -10.49 -23.00
CA LEU A 72 19.53 -9.35 -23.91
C LEU A 72 19.22 -8.03 -23.18
N ILE A 73 18.22 -8.02 -22.31
CA ILE A 73 17.87 -6.86 -21.47
C ILE A 73 18.99 -6.56 -20.47
N ALA A 74 19.55 -7.57 -19.83
CA ALA A 74 20.67 -7.40 -18.91
C ALA A 74 21.93 -6.90 -19.64
N ALA A 75 22.25 -7.47 -20.80
CA ALA A 75 23.36 -7.03 -21.64
C ALA A 75 23.15 -5.59 -22.15
N PHE A 76 21.93 -5.23 -22.55
CA PHE A 76 21.57 -3.88 -22.95
C PHE A 76 21.64 -2.90 -21.77
N GLY A 77 21.21 -3.30 -20.58
CA GLY A 77 21.34 -2.51 -19.35
C GLY A 77 22.81 -2.30 -18.95
N ILE A 78 23.63 -3.35 -19.02
CA ILE A 78 25.08 -3.25 -18.78
C ILE A 78 25.74 -2.36 -19.83
N LEU A 79 25.36 -2.48 -21.11
CA LEU A 79 25.87 -1.64 -22.20
C LEU A 79 25.50 -0.16 -22.00
N LEU A 80 24.27 0.12 -21.57
CA LEU A 80 23.81 1.48 -21.25
C LEU A 80 24.52 2.09 -20.04
N VAL A 81 24.93 1.27 -19.07
CA VAL A 81 25.65 1.72 -17.86
C VAL A 81 27.15 1.85 -18.08
N THR A 82 27.74 1.07 -19.01
CA THR A 82 29.20 1.04 -19.24
C THR A 82 29.68 1.98 -20.35
N ILE A 83 28.79 2.42 -21.25
CA ILE A 83 29.13 3.41 -22.26
C ILE A 83 28.96 4.81 -21.66
N GLU A 84 30.09 5.46 -21.35
CA GLU A 84 30.14 6.90 -21.05
C GLU A 84 29.67 7.67 -22.28
N GLY A 85 28.46 8.26 -22.19
CA GLY A 85 27.81 8.94 -23.30
C GLY A 85 26.77 9.95 -22.83
N PRO A 86 26.13 10.70 -23.74
CA PRO A 86 25.12 11.71 -23.42
C PRO A 86 23.87 11.16 -22.70
N HIS A 87 23.75 9.82 -22.62
CA HIS A 87 22.72 9.11 -21.89
C HIS A 87 22.92 9.13 -20.37
N GLU A 88 24.14 9.37 -19.86
CA GLU A 88 24.42 9.41 -18.42
C GLU A 88 23.51 10.40 -17.70
N LYS A 89 23.32 11.60 -18.26
CA LYS A 89 22.39 12.62 -17.72
C LYS A 89 20.94 12.12 -17.66
N HIS A 90 20.48 11.39 -18.68
CA HIS A 90 19.12 10.87 -18.73
C HIS A 90 18.92 9.69 -17.76
N VAL A 91 19.95 8.86 -17.59
CA VAL A 91 19.94 7.74 -16.63
C VAL A 91 19.95 8.27 -15.20
N ASP A 92 20.75 9.28 -14.91
CA ASP A 92 20.77 9.95 -13.60
C ASP A 92 19.44 10.62 -13.28
N GLU A 93 18.85 11.33 -14.24
CA GLU A 93 17.54 11.94 -14.07
C GLU A 93 16.45 10.89 -13.80
N LEU A 94 16.43 9.79 -14.58
CA LEU A 94 15.53 8.68 -14.35
C LEU A 94 15.71 8.03 -12.97
N SER A 95 16.97 7.85 -12.53
CA SER A 95 17.30 7.34 -11.21
C SER A 95 16.75 8.23 -10.09
N GLN A 96 16.79 9.55 -10.26
CA GLN A 96 16.21 10.50 -9.32
C GLN A 96 14.69 10.41 -9.26
N TYR A 97 14.01 10.28 -10.42
CA TYR A 97 12.57 10.03 -10.47
C TYR A 97 12.18 8.70 -9.81
N ILE A 98 12.92 7.62 -10.06
CA ILE A 98 12.67 6.30 -9.45
C ILE A 98 12.82 6.41 -7.93
N ARG A 99 13.90 7.02 -7.44
CA ARG A 99 14.14 7.21 -6.01
C ARG A 99 13.06 8.07 -5.36
N PHE A 100 12.60 9.12 -6.03
CA PHE A 100 11.49 9.95 -5.58
C PHE A 100 10.19 9.17 -5.47
N GLY A 101 9.84 8.40 -6.51
CA GLY A 101 8.67 7.52 -6.51
C GLY A 101 8.74 6.49 -5.39
N LEU A 102 9.86 5.77 -5.27
CA LEU A 102 10.08 4.77 -4.23
C LEU A 102 9.99 5.36 -2.82
N TRP A 103 10.53 6.56 -2.60
CA TRP A 103 10.49 7.23 -1.30
C TRP A 103 9.04 7.49 -0.86
N TRP A 104 8.25 8.14 -1.72
CA TRP A 104 6.87 8.49 -1.38
C TRP A 104 5.93 7.29 -1.33
N ILE A 105 6.11 6.31 -2.22
CA ILE A 105 5.37 5.04 -2.19
C ILE A 105 5.71 4.27 -0.91
N ALA A 106 6.99 4.14 -0.55
CA ALA A 106 7.40 3.41 0.65
C ALA A 106 6.88 4.06 1.93
N LEU A 107 6.89 5.40 2.01
CA LEU A 107 6.28 6.13 3.12
C LEU A 107 4.75 5.93 3.18
N GLY A 108 4.08 5.91 2.03
CA GLY A 108 2.65 5.57 1.95
C GLY A 108 2.35 4.15 2.42
N VAL A 109 3.14 3.16 2.00
CA VAL A 109 3.01 1.77 2.48
C VAL A 109 3.24 1.69 3.99
N ALA A 110 4.29 2.34 4.49
CA ALA A 110 4.56 2.41 5.93
C ALA A 110 3.44 3.10 6.72
N SER A 111 2.73 4.05 6.10
CA SER A 111 1.56 4.70 6.68
C SER A 111 0.37 3.76 6.87
N SER A 112 0.27 2.70 6.08
CA SER A 112 -0.81 1.71 6.16
C SER A 112 -0.43 0.52 7.05
N ILE A 113 0.81 0.03 6.97
CA ILE A 113 1.28 -1.12 7.78
C ILE A 113 1.54 -0.74 9.26
N GLY A 114 1.72 0.55 9.56
CA GLY A 114 2.03 1.03 10.90
C GLY A 114 0.84 1.07 11.86
N LEU A 115 0.54 -0.06 12.50
CA LEU A 115 -0.06 -0.19 13.86
C LEU A 115 -1.05 0.94 14.24
N GLY A 116 -2.15 1.08 13.50
CA GLY A 116 -3.34 1.81 13.96
C GLY A 116 -3.33 3.34 13.86
N SER A 117 -2.28 4.01 13.37
CA SER A 117 -2.36 5.47 13.15
C SER A 117 -1.55 5.98 11.96
N GLY A 118 -1.95 5.64 10.73
CA GLY A 118 -1.42 6.31 9.53
C GLY A 118 -1.57 7.86 9.52
N LEU A 119 -2.38 8.43 10.44
CA LEU A 119 -2.43 9.87 10.71
C LEU A 119 -1.08 10.37 11.22
N HIS A 120 -0.39 9.58 12.05
CA HIS A 120 0.91 9.93 12.58
C HIS A 120 1.96 9.99 11.48
N THR A 121 1.99 9.01 10.57
CA THR A 121 2.91 9.01 9.42
C THR A 121 2.64 10.18 8.48
N PHE A 122 1.37 10.52 8.21
CA PHE A 122 1.00 11.72 7.47
C PHE A 122 1.51 13.00 8.16
N VAL A 123 1.25 13.17 9.47
CA VAL A 123 1.64 14.34 10.27
C VAL A 123 3.16 14.46 10.42
N LEU A 124 3.91 13.37 10.32
CA LEU A 124 5.38 13.39 10.41
C LEU A 124 6.08 13.70 9.09
N TYR A 125 5.52 13.29 7.95
CA TYR A 125 6.21 13.39 6.67
C TYR A 125 5.48 14.26 5.64
N LEU A 126 4.29 13.83 5.18
CA LEU A 126 3.58 14.52 4.10
C LEU A 126 3.03 15.89 4.55
N GLY A 127 2.45 15.98 5.73
CA GLY A 127 1.92 17.23 6.31
C GLY A 127 2.98 18.32 6.46
N PRO A 128 4.13 18.05 7.12
CA PRO A 128 5.22 19.01 7.24
C PRO A 128 5.80 19.43 5.89
N HIS A 129 5.89 18.51 4.92
CA HIS A 129 6.33 18.85 3.56
C HIS A 129 5.40 19.88 2.90
N ILE A 130 4.08 19.64 2.93
CA ILE A 130 3.08 20.57 2.38
C ILE A 130 3.11 21.91 3.12
N ALA A 131 3.21 21.89 4.45
CA ALA A 131 3.24 23.09 5.28
C ALA A 131 4.49 23.94 4.99
N LEU A 132 5.68 23.34 4.99
CA LEU A 132 6.94 24.05 4.71
C LEU A 132 6.95 24.65 3.31
N PHE A 133 6.48 23.90 2.31
CA PHE A 133 6.38 24.39 0.94
C PHE A 133 5.40 25.58 0.84
N THR A 134 4.23 25.46 1.47
CA THR A 134 3.21 26.54 1.49
C THR A 134 3.75 27.80 2.16
N ILE A 135 4.42 27.66 3.31
CA ILE A 135 5.03 28.80 4.03
C ILE A 135 6.06 29.50 3.14
N LYS A 136 6.97 28.74 2.51
CA LYS A 136 7.98 29.31 1.61
C LYS A 136 7.37 29.96 0.37
N ALA A 137 6.34 29.36 -0.22
CA ALA A 137 5.64 29.92 -1.37
C ALA A 137 4.94 31.25 -1.03
N MET A 138 4.33 31.34 0.15
CA MET A 138 3.70 32.56 0.65
C MET A 138 4.73 33.65 0.97
N GLN A 139 5.86 33.28 1.58
CA GLN A 139 6.95 34.22 1.88
C GLN A 139 7.58 34.82 0.62
N CYS A 140 7.89 33.97 -0.37
CA CYS A 140 8.52 34.42 -1.60
C CYS A 140 7.51 34.92 -2.66
N GLY A 141 6.20 34.78 -2.40
CA GLY A 141 5.13 35.21 -3.33
C GLY A 141 5.14 34.48 -4.67
N ARG A 142 5.56 33.21 -4.68
CA ARG A 142 5.77 32.42 -5.90
C ARG A 142 5.73 30.92 -5.63
N VAL A 143 5.54 30.11 -6.67
CA VAL A 143 5.35 28.64 -6.55
C VAL A 143 6.43 27.81 -7.25
N ASP A 144 7.24 28.45 -8.09
CA ASP A 144 8.39 27.92 -8.83
C ASP A 144 9.64 27.81 -7.93
N LEU A 145 9.48 27.17 -6.78
CA LEU A 145 10.56 26.98 -5.81
C LEU A 145 11.38 25.71 -6.09
N LYS A 146 10.73 24.66 -6.58
CA LYS A 146 11.37 23.37 -6.85
C LYS A 146 12.26 23.48 -8.08
N SER A 147 13.49 23.01 -7.95
CA SER A 147 14.41 22.89 -9.09
C SER A 147 13.94 21.85 -10.11
N ALA A 148 13.33 20.77 -9.60
CA ALA A 148 12.73 19.70 -10.38
C ALA A 148 11.59 19.04 -9.58
N PRO A 149 10.67 18.27 -10.20
CA PRO A 149 9.56 17.63 -9.50
C PRO A 149 9.99 16.69 -8.36
N TYR A 150 11.17 16.07 -8.46
CA TYR A 150 11.72 15.16 -7.46
C TYR A 150 12.45 15.86 -6.29
N ASP A 151 12.53 17.20 -6.29
CA ASP A 151 13.21 18.01 -5.26
C ASP A 151 12.34 18.13 -4.00
N THR A 152 12.48 17.14 -3.13
CA THR A 152 11.62 16.91 -1.96
C THR A 152 12.42 16.57 -0.69
N ILE A 153 11.74 16.58 0.45
CA ILE A 153 12.31 16.18 1.73
C ILE A 153 12.54 14.67 1.73
N GLN A 154 13.79 14.25 1.94
CA GLN A 154 14.18 12.83 2.12
C GLN A 154 14.83 12.64 3.49
N LEU A 155 14.87 11.39 3.99
CA LEU A 155 15.39 11.05 5.34
C LEU A 155 16.75 11.68 5.69
N LYS A 156 17.66 11.80 4.70
CA LYS A 156 19.03 12.28 4.89
C LYS A 156 19.38 13.46 3.99
N ARG A 157 18.40 14.05 3.29
CA ARG A 157 18.63 15.14 2.33
C ARG A 157 17.47 16.11 2.39
N GLY A 158 17.74 17.35 2.79
CA GLY A 158 16.79 18.45 2.67
C GLY A 158 16.57 18.85 1.21
N PRO A 159 15.39 19.41 0.89
CA PRO A 159 15.11 19.88 -0.45
C PRO A 159 15.89 21.16 -0.74
N SER A 160 16.23 21.40 -2.01
CA SER A 160 17.10 22.52 -2.39
C SER A 160 16.47 23.90 -2.13
N TRP A 161 15.14 23.96 -2.00
CA TRP A 161 14.38 25.19 -1.83
C TRP A 161 14.21 25.65 -0.39
N LEU A 162 14.48 24.80 0.61
CA LEU A 162 14.22 25.15 2.01
C LEU A 162 15.21 26.18 2.55
N ASP A 163 16.48 26.06 2.18
CA ASP A 163 17.57 26.90 2.69
C ASP A 163 17.87 28.13 1.81
N LYS A 164 17.35 28.17 0.57
CA LYS A 164 17.54 29.29 -0.35
C LYS A 164 16.74 30.52 0.07
N SER A 165 17.34 31.69 -0.13
CA SER A 165 16.68 32.98 0.12
C SER A 165 15.68 33.32 -1.00
N CYS A 166 14.64 34.11 -0.70
CA CYS A 166 13.64 34.48 -1.71
C CYS A 166 14.23 35.28 -2.88
N GLU A 167 15.35 35.98 -2.66
CA GLU A 167 16.03 36.80 -3.66
C GLU A 167 16.66 35.94 -4.77
N GLU A 168 17.12 34.73 -4.44
CA GLU A 168 17.73 33.80 -5.40
C GLU A 168 16.74 33.23 -6.42
N PHE A 169 15.45 33.16 -6.07
CA PHE A 169 14.41 32.71 -6.99
C PHE A 169 13.95 33.81 -7.95
N GLY A 170 14.17 35.09 -7.59
CA GLY A 170 13.79 36.27 -8.37
C GLY A 170 12.56 37.02 -7.83
N PRO A 171 11.93 37.91 -8.64
CA PRO A 171 10.81 38.72 -8.19
C PRO A 171 9.52 37.91 -7.98
N PRO A 172 8.65 38.28 -7.02
CA PRO A 172 7.41 37.54 -6.74
C PRO A 172 6.48 37.55 -7.94
N LEU A 173 5.99 36.36 -8.33
CA LEU A 173 5.02 36.20 -9.42
C LEU A 173 3.63 36.69 -9.03
N PHE A 174 3.30 36.60 -7.74
CA PHE A 174 2.02 37.01 -7.19
C PHE A 174 2.21 38.20 -6.25
N SER A 175 2.12 39.40 -6.81
CA SER A 175 2.14 40.65 -6.04
C SER A 175 0.71 41.16 -5.86
N SER A 176 0.25 41.30 -4.62
CA SER A 176 -1.01 41.98 -4.29
C SER A 176 -0.73 43.22 -3.43
N THR A 177 -1.60 44.23 -3.55
CA THR A 177 -1.51 45.54 -2.88
C THR A 177 -1.42 45.45 -1.35
N HIS A 178 -1.77 44.30 -0.75
CA HIS A 178 -1.74 44.02 0.69
C HIS A 178 -0.79 42.86 1.08
N GLY A 179 0.26 42.61 0.29
CA GLY A 179 1.27 41.56 0.53
C GLY A 179 1.22 40.41 -0.48
N SER A 180 2.23 39.54 -0.47
CA SER A 180 2.28 38.36 -1.35
C SER A 180 1.15 37.38 -1.01
N ARG A 181 0.15 37.27 -1.89
CA ARG A 181 -0.94 36.29 -1.77
C ARG A 181 -0.87 35.33 -2.94
N VAL A 182 -0.46 34.10 -2.65
CA VAL A 182 -0.40 33.02 -3.63
C VAL A 182 -1.69 32.19 -3.54
N PRO A 183 -2.36 31.90 -4.67
CA PRO A 183 -3.56 31.06 -4.66
C PRO A 183 -3.21 29.63 -4.24
N LEU A 184 -4.03 29.05 -3.34
CA LEU A 184 -3.85 27.69 -2.84
C LEU A 184 -3.82 26.63 -3.94
N SER A 185 -4.60 26.80 -5.01
CA SER A 185 -4.61 25.88 -6.15
C SER A 185 -3.25 25.73 -6.81
N SER A 186 -2.51 26.84 -6.97
CA SER A 186 -1.17 26.83 -7.56
C SER A 186 -0.13 26.20 -6.63
N ILE A 187 -0.34 26.25 -5.31
CA ILE A 187 0.51 25.57 -4.33
C ILE A 187 0.23 24.07 -4.34
N LEU A 188 -1.05 23.69 -4.34
CA LEU A 188 -1.48 22.28 -4.33
C LEU A 188 -0.97 21.53 -5.56
N GLN A 189 -1.03 22.12 -6.75
CA GLN A 189 -0.49 21.52 -7.97
C GLN A 189 1.00 21.15 -7.88
N GLN A 190 1.78 21.89 -7.07
CA GLN A 190 3.21 21.61 -6.88
C GLN A 190 3.47 20.44 -5.94
N VAL A 191 2.58 20.16 -4.99
CA VAL A 191 2.73 19.07 -3.99
C VAL A 191 1.84 17.86 -4.27
N GLN A 192 1.01 17.93 -5.31
CA GLN A 192 0.04 16.91 -5.67
C GLN A 192 0.72 15.59 -6.05
N LEU A 193 1.88 15.63 -6.71
CA LEU A 193 2.58 14.42 -7.14
C LEU A 193 3.04 13.58 -5.92
N GLU A 194 3.55 14.23 -4.88
CA GLU A 194 3.91 13.59 -3.62
C GLU A 194 2.70 12.98 -2.93
N ALA A 195 1.57 13.69 -2.89
CA ALA A 195 0.33 13.20 -2.32
C ALA A 195 -0.24 11.99 -3.10
N ILE A 196 -0.17 12.01 -4.44
CA ILE A 196 -0.58 10.87 -5.28
C ILE A 196 0.32 9.66 -5.02
N LEU A 197 1.64 9.83 -5.03
CA LEU A 197 2.59 8.73 -4.77
C LEU A 197 2.42 8.14 -3.38
N TRP A 198 2.15 9.00 -2.38
CA TRP A 198 1.78 8.57 -1.04
C TRP A 198 0.47 7.78 -1.05
N GLY A 199 -0.56 8.27 -1.74
CA GLY A 199 -1.85 7.60 -1.89
C GLY A 199 -1.73 6.21 -2.55
N ILE A 200 -0.89 6.09 -3.58
CA ILE A 200 -0.53 4.80 -4.20
C ILE A 200 0.11 3.87 -3.16
N GLY A 201 1.11 4.36 -2.42
CA GLY A 201 1.76 3.57 -1.38
C GLY A 201 0.78 3.10 -0.30
N THR A 202 -0.13 3.98 0.10
CA THR A 202 -1.16 3.69 1.09
C THR A 202 -2.11 2.60 0.59
N ALA A 203 -2.59 2.71 -0.66
CA ALA A 203 -3.42 1.68 -1.28
C ALA A 203 -2.70 0.33 -1.43
N LEU A 204 -1.38 0.33 -1.68
CA LEU A 204 -0.56 -0.88 -1.71
C LEU A 204 -0.41 -1.52 -0.33
N GLY A 205 -0.34 -0.71 0.74
CA GLY A 205 -0.26 -1.19 2.11
C GLY A 205 -1.53 -1.92 2.58
N GLU A 206 -2.69 -1.66 1.96
CA GLU A 206 -3.97 -2.32 2.26
C GLU A 206 -4.21 -3.64 1.50
N LEU A 207 -3.29 -4.03 0.63
CA LEU A 207 -3.42 -5.30 -0.09
C LEU A 207 -3.42 -6.52 0.84
N PRO A 208 -2.55 -6.60 1.88
CA PRO A 208 -2.58 -7.70 2.83
C PRO A 208 -3.96 -7.94 3.48
N PRO A 209 -4.61 -6.98 4.17
CA PRO A 209 -5.91 -7.23 4.78
C PRO A 209 -6.99 -7.59 3.75
N TYR A 210 -6.99 -6.98 2.56
CA TYR A 210 -7.93 -7.32 1.49
C TYR A 210 -7.78 -8.78 1.01
N PHE A 211 -6.56 -9.24 0.75
CA PHE A 211 -6.34 -10.61 0.27
C PHE A 211 -6.54 -11.64 1.38
N ILE A 212 -6.18 -11.32 2.62
CA ILE A 212 -6.38 -12.20 3.76
C ILE A 212 -7.88 -12.38 4.02
N SER A 213 -8.66 -11.31 4.08
CA SER A 213 -10.11 -11.42 4.31
C SER A 213 -10.85 -12.10 3.15
N ARG A 214 -10.37 -11.90 1.92
CA ARG A 214 -10.89 -12.62 0.75
C ARG A 214 -10.62 -14.11 0.81
N ALA A 215 -9.39 -14.50 1.14
CA ALA A 215 -9.04 -15.91 1.31
C ALA A 215 -9.84 -16.56 2.45
N ALA A 216 -10.07 -15.84 3.55
CA ALA A 216 -10.88 -16.31 4.67
C ALA A 216 -12.36 -16.53 4.25
N SER A 217 -12.96 -15.57 3.54
CA SER A 217 -14.34 -15.68 3.02
C SER A 217 -14.52 -16.88 2.07
N GLU A 218 -13.56 -17.09 1.15
CA GLU A 218 -13.57 -18.24 0.25
C GLU A 218 -13.40 -19.59 0.99
N SER A 219 -12.78 -19.58 2.18
CA SER A 219 -12.59 -20.76 3.02
C SER A 219 -13.75 -21.07 3.98
N GLY A 220 -14.74 -20.16 4.10
CA GLY A 220 -15.86 -20.30 5.03
C GLY A 220 -15.52 -20.04 6.50
N CYS A 221 -14.31 -19.57 6.80
CA CYS A 221 -13.92 -19.11 8.13
C CYS A 221 -14.42 -17.69 8.38
N GLU A 222 -15.10 -17.49 9.53
CA GLU A 222 -15.26 -16.14 10.08
C GLU A 222 -13.88 -15.66 10.56
N PHE A 223 -13.43 -14.52 10.04
CA PHE A 223 -12.05 -14.06 10.23
C PHE A 223 -11.90 -13.27 11.53
N ASP A 224 -10.95 -13.70 12.37
CA ASP A 224 -10.61 -13.14 13.69
C ASP A 224 -9.99 -11.73 13.64
N ALA A 225 -9.61 -11.19 12.48
CA ALA A 225 -9.09 -9.81 12.44
C ALA A 225 -10.16 -8.73 12.63
N MET A 226 -11.45 -9.11 12.60
CA MET A 226 -12.50 -8.24 13.10
C MET A 226 -12.34 -8.01 14.63
N GLU A 227 -11.81 -9.01 15.34
CA GLU A 227 -11.49 -8.96 16.78
C GLU A 227 -10.16 -8.23 17.04
N GLU A 228 -9.16 -8.33 16.15
CA GLU A 228 -7.92 -7.51 16.22
C GLU A 228 -8.21 -6.00 16.04
N LEU A 229 -9.13 -5.65 15.13
CA LEU A 229 -9.62 -4.27 15.00
C LEU A 229 -10.31 -3.80 16.28
N ASP A 230 -11.16 -4.63 16.89
CA ASP A 230 -11.84 -4.32 18.15
C ASP A 230 -10.84 -4.20 19.33
N GLY A 231 -9.78 -5.02 19.35
CA GLY A 231 -8.71 -4.98 20.35
C GLY A 231 -7.81 -3.74 20.26
N SER A 232 -7.45 -3.31 19.04
CA SER A 232 -6.68 -2.07 18.81
C SER A 232 -7.47 -0.79 19.11
N SER A 233 -8.80 -0.87 19.13
CA SER A 233 -9.70 0.25 19.43
C SER A 233 -9.88 0.55 20.92
N SER A 234 -9.39 -0.33 21.79
CA SER A 234 -9.61 -0.23 23.24
C SER A 234 -8.85 0.92 23.91
N GLU A 235 -7.82 1.49 23.27
CA GLU A 235 -6.99 2.56 23.83
C GLU A 235 -7.41 3.99 23.39
N ASP A 236 -8.22 4.16 22.33
CA ASP A 236 -8.59 5.48 21.80
C ASP A 236 -10.10 5.81 21.96
N THR A 237 -10.39 6.68 22.93
CA THR A 237 -11.61 7.52 23.09
C THR A 237 -12.94 6.86 22.67
N GLY A 238 -13.68 6.27 23.61
CA GLY A 238 -14.89 5.45 23.38
C GLY A 238 -16.03 6.01 22.50
N VAL A 239 -15.98 7.29 22.11
CA VAL A 239 -16.89 7.87 21.10
C VAL A 239 -16.54 7.39 19.68
N ILE A 240 -15.25 7.29 19.35
CA ILE A 240 -14.78 6.84 18.04
C ILE A 240 -15.06 5.35 17.89
N ALA A 241 -14.75 4.55 18.91
CA ALA A 241 -15.09 3.13 18.94
C ALA A 241 -16.60 2.87 18.74
N ALA A 242 -17.47 3.63 19.42
CA ALA A 242 -18.93 3.50 19.26
C ALA A 242 -19.42 3.91 17.85
N LEU A 243 -18.79 4.91 17.23
CA LEU A 243 -19.08 5.32 15.87
C LEU A 243 -18.63 4.25 14.86
N LEU A 244 -17.43 3.71 15.02
CA LEU A 244 -16.89 2.63 14.19
C LEU A 244 -17.77 1.39 14.27
N GLU A 245 -18.18 0.99 15.47
CA GLU A 245 -19.10 -0.12 15.70
C GLU A 245 -20.47 0.08 15.01
N LYS A 246 -21.00 1.30 15.04
CA LYS A 246 -22.26 1.64 14.36
C LYS A 246 -22.11 1.62 12.85
N ILE A 247 -20.98 2.12 12.32
CA ILE A 247 -20.65 2.09 10.90
C ILE A 247 -20.44 0.65 10.41
N LYS A 248 -19.70 -0.17 11.17
CA LYS A 248 -19.48 -1.61 10.95
C LYS A 248 -20.81 -2.36 10.86
N ARG A 249 -21.69 -2.20 11.85
CA ARG A 249 -23.03 -2.83 11.83
C ARG A 249 -23.89 -2.38 10.66
N TRP A 250 -23.82 -1.09 10.32
CA TRP A 250 -24.55 -0.57 9.17
C TRP A 250 -24.01 -1.15 7.85
N LEU A 251 -22.69 -1.20 7.68
CA LEU A 251 -22.02 -1.79 6.51
C LEU A 251 -22.30 -3.28 6.34
N LEU A 252 -22.23 -4.06 7.42
CA LEU A 252 -22.57 -5.48 7.42
C LEU A 252 -24.05 -5.69 7.06
N SER A 253 -24.95 -4.85 7.61
CA SER A 253 -26.38 -4.90 7.29
C SER A 253 -26.72 -4.44 5.87
N HIS A 254 -25.90 -3.58 5.26
CA HIS A 254 -26.08 -3.02 3.92
C HIS A 254 -24.99 -3.49 2.94
N SER A 255 -24.47 -4.71 3.12
CA SER A 255 -23.35 -5.23 2.32
C SER A 255 -23.63 -5.27 0.81
N GLN A 256 -24.90 -5.40 0.41
CA GLN A 256 -25.35 -5.35 -0.98
C GLN A 256 -25.17 -3.96 -1.64
N HIS A 257 -24.84 -2.92 -0.87
CA HIS A 257 -24.64 -1.54 -1.34
C HIS A 257 -23.18 -1.06 -1.20
N LEU A 258 -22.23 -1.96 -0.96
CA LEU A 258 -20.79 -1.68 -1.04
C LEU A 258 -20.36 -1.46 -2.50
N ASN A 259 -20.67 -0.27 -3.00
CA ASN A 259 -20.28 0.21 -4.32
C ASN A 259 -18.99 1.04 -4.21
N PHE A 260 -18.32 1.25 -5.35
CA PHE A 260 -17.20 2.16 -5.55
C PHE A 260 -17.24 3.45 -4.68
N PHE A 261 -18.38 4.14 -4.64
CA PHE A 261 -18.54 5.40 -3.88
C PHE A 261 -18.50 5.20 -2.36
N THR A 262 -19.08 4.12 -1.85
CA THR A 262 -19.05 3.78 -0.43
C THR A 262 -17.61 3.48 0.01
N ILE A 263 -16.87 2.72 -0.81
CA ILE A 263 -15.46 2.39 -0.57
C ILE A 263 -14.60 3.66 -0.61
N LEU A 264 -14.87 4.56 -1.56
CA LEU A 264 -14.16 5.83 -1.68
C LEU A 264 -14.35 6.70 -0.43
N ILE A 265 -15.61 6.86 0.04
CA ILE A 265 -15.89 7.62 1.27
C ILE A 265 -15.19 6.97 2.46
N LEU A 266 -15.25 5.65 2.57
CA LEU A 266 -14.63 4.93 3.68
C LEU A 266 -13.10 5.07 3.67
N ALA A 267 -12.50 5.16 2.47
CA ALA A 267 -11.07 5.35 2.28
C ALA A 267 -10.56 6.77 2.52
N SER A 268 -11.42 7.78 2.34
CA SER A 268 -11.09 9.19 2.59
C SER A 268 -11.10 9.58 4.09
N VAL A 269 -11.61 8.71 4.96
CA VAL A 269 -11.77 8.96 6.40
C VAL A 269 -10.57 8.30 7.15
N PRO A 270 -10.24 8.71 8.41
CA PRO A 270 -9.14 8.15 9.21
C PRO A 270 -8.92 6.65 9.08
N ASN A 271 -7.65 6.24 9.15
CA ASN A 271 -7.19 4.91 8.74
C ASN A 271 -7.95 3.72 9.32
N PRO A 272 -8.50 3.71 10.56
CA PRO A 272 -9.33 2.61 11.02
C PRO A 272 -10.53 2.28 10.10
N LEU A 273 -11.12 3.29 9.44
CA LEU A 273 -12.20 3.09 8.47
C LEU A 273 -11.68 2.58 7.13
N PHE A 274 -10.47 2.98 6.76
CA PHE A 274 -9.78 2.52 5.56
C PHE A 274 -9.40 1.04 5.66
N ASP A 275 -8.85 0.61 6.79
CA ASP A 275 -8.50 -0.79 7.05
C ASP A 275 -9.76 -1.66 7.10
N LEU A 276 -10.84 -1.15 7.73
CA LEU A 276 -12.16 -1.77 7.72
C LEU A 276 -12.71 -1.92 6.28
N ALA A 277 -12.48 -0.93 5.41
CA ALA A 277 -12.86 -1.01 4.00
C ALA A 277 -12.15 -2.17 3.31
N GLY A 278 -10.85 -2.35 3.55
CA GLY A 278 -10.06 -3.46 3.01
C GLY A 278 -10.61 -4.82 3.43
N ILE A 279 -10.86 -5.00 4.72
CA ILE A 279 -11.40 -6.25 5.27
C ILE A 279 -12.78 -6.56 4.68
N LEU A 280 -13.71 -5.60 4.71
CA LEU A 280 -15.07 -5.79 4.18
C LEU A 280 -15.05 -6.06 2.67
N CYS A 281 -14.24 -5.33 1.89
CA CYS A 281 -14.14 -5.54 0.45
C CYS A 281 -13.64 -6.95 0.10
N GLY A 282 -12.66 -7.47 0.84
CA GLY A 282 -12.20 -8.84 0.65
C GLY A 282 -13.25 -9.86 1.10
N GLN A 283 -13.91 -9.65 2.24
CA GLN A 283 -14.95 -10.55 2.76
C GLN A 283 -16.15 -10.68 1.80
N PHE A 284 -16.58 -9.57 1.20
CA PHE A 284 -17.69 -9.54 0.25
C PHE A 284 -17.28 -9.85 -1.20
N GLY A 285 -15.99 -10.13 -1.46
CA GLY A 285 -15.51 -10.53 -2.78
C GLY A 285 -15.56 -9.42 -3.83
N ILE A 286 -15.46 -8.15 -3.43
CA ILE A 286 -15.42 -6.99 -4.33
C ILE A 286 -14.22 -7.13 -5.29
N PRO A 287 -14.37 -6.82 -6.60
CA PRO A 287 -13.27 -6.91 -7.55
C PRO A 287 -12.10 -5.99 -7.17
N PHE A 288 -10.88 -6.52 -7.30
CA PHE A 288 -9.63 -5.84 -6.93
C PHE A 288 -9.54 -4.41 -7.49
N TRP A 289 -9.88 -4.21 -8.77
CA TRP A 289 -9.77 -2.90 -9.43
C TRP A 289 -10.74 -1.86 -8.88
N GLU A 290 -11.92 -2.27 -8.42
CA GLU A 290 -12.88 -1.36 -7.82
C GLU A 290 -12.37 -0.87 -6.47
N PHE A 291 -11.90 -1.80 -5.63
CA PHE A 291 -11.26 -1.48 -4.35
C PHE A 291 -10.00 -0.61 -4.53
N PHE A 292 -9.07 -1.03 -5.39
CA PHE A 292 -7.79 -0.34 -5.59
C PHE A 292 -7.97 1.08 -6.16
N LEU A 293 -8.91 1.27 -7.08
CA LEU A 293 -9.16 2.58 -7.66
C LEU A 293 -9.90 3.51 -6.68
N SER A 294 -10.88 2.99 -5.94
CA SER A 294 -11.58 3.74 -4.88
C SER A 294 -10.61 4.22 -3.79
N THR A 295 -9.71 3.35 -3.35
CA THR A 295 -8.72 3.66 -2.30
C THR A 295 -7.67 4.64 -2.79
N LEU A 296 -7.18 4.47 -4.03
CA LEU A 296 -6.25 5.40 -4.65
C LEU A 296 -6.84 6.81 -4.74
N ILE A 297 -8.08 6.93 -5.23
CA ILE A 297 -8.74 8.23 -5.37
C ILE A 297 -9.06 8.81 -3.99
N GLY A 298 -9.56 8.01 -3.05
CA GLY A 298 -9.94 8.47 -1.72
C GLY A 298 -8.79 9.08 -0.92
N LYS A 299 -7.55 8.59 -1.12
CA LYS A 299 -6.33 9.10 -0.45
C LYS A 299 -5.60 10.20 -1.24
N ALA A 300 -5.82 10.28 -2.56
CA ALA A 300 -5.24 11.31 -3.42
C ALA A 300 -6.08 12.60 -3.51
N SER A 301 -7.32 12.56 -3.00
CA SER A 301 -8.30 13.67 -3.03
C SER A 301 -8.24 14.59 -1.80
#